data_AF-A0A0C3PP59-F1
#
_entry.id   AF-A0A0C3PP59-F1
#
_cell.length_a   1.000
_cell.length_b   1.000
_cell.length_c   1.000
_cell.angle_alpha   90.00
_cell.angle_beta   90.00
_cell.angle_gamma   90.00
#
_symmetry.space_group_name_H-M   'P 1'
#
loop_
_entity.id
_entity.type
_entity.pdbx_description
1 polymer ?
#
loop_
_entity_poly.entity_id
_entity_poly.type
_entity_poly.pdbx_seq_one_letter_code
_entity_poly.pdbx_strand_id
1 'polypeptide(L)'
;PTWLANAAWSKSQMISIIQDYVSTVAAYYQGRVYAWDVVSEIFNDNGTWRDNIFYKYLGSDFVEIALVAARAADPNAKLYIEEYGAEDFNVKSDALYYLAQNLKNNGVPLDGIGFEGHAITPVSQTYFGIIGNTQRFEGLDLDWAYTRKFPMR
;
A
#
# COMPACT_ATOMS: atom_id res chain seq x y z
N PRO A 1 9.97 14.34 -4.03
CA PRO A 1 10.98 15.40 -3.85
C PRO A 1 11.86 15.56 -5.10
N THR A 2 12.28 16.78 -5.45
CA THR A 2 13.04 17.03 -6.70
C THR A 2 14.41 16.36 -6.73
N TRP A 3 15.10 16.29 -5.59
CA TRP A 3 16.40 15.62 -5.48
C TRP A 3 16.31 14.12 -5.81
N LEU A 4 15.20 13.48 -5.47
CA LEU A 4 14.97 12.06 -5.73
C LEU A 4 14.69 11.84 -7.23
N ALA A 5 13.85 12.70 -7.81
CA ALA A 5 13.38 12.58 -9.19
C ALA A 5 14.44 12.90 -10.25
N ASN A 6 15.40 13.78 -9.95
CA ASN A 6 16.35 14.32 -10.93
C ASN A 6 17.71 13.62 -10.95
N ALA A 7 17.86 12.51 -10.24
CA ALA A 7 19.11 11.75 -10.15
C ALA A 7 18.96 10.36 -10.76
N ALA A 8 20.08 9.81 -11.22
CA ALA A 8 20.18 8.40 -11.62
C ALA A 8 20.66 7.59 -10.43
N TRP A 9 19.92 6.53 -10.09
CA TRP A 9 20.21 5.66 -8.95
C TRP A 9 20.61 4.25 -9.41
N SER A 10 21.41 3.56 -8.60
CA SER A 10 21.53 2.11 -8.69
C SER A 10 20.40 1.43 -7.91
N LYS A 11 20.20 0.11 -8.15
CA LYS A 11 19.27 -0.71 -7.35
C LYS A 11 19.60 -0.60 -5.85
N SER A 12 20.87 -0.73 -5.48
CA SER A 12 21.31 -0.65 -4.08
C SER A 12 21.09 0.71 -3.45
N GLN A 13 21.35 1.80 -4.17
CA GLN A 13 21.08 3.15 -3.69
C GLN A 13 19.59 3.37 -3.46
N MET A 14 18.73 2.89 -4.35
CA MET A 14 17.28 3.03 -4.18
C MET A 14 16.78 2.23 -2.97
N ILE A 15 17.31 1.02 -2.73
CA ILE A 15 17.01 0.25 -1.51
C ILE A 15 17.37 1.06 -0.27
N SER A 16 18.60 1.59 -0.19
CA SER A 16 19.05 2.40 0.95
C SER A 16 18.19 3.64 1.13
N ILE A 17 17.82 4.34 0.06
CA ILE A 17 16.96 5.54 0.13
C ILE A 17 15.60 5.22 0.78
N ILE A 18 14.95 4.13 0.36
CA ILE A 18 13.66 3.72 0.94
C ILE A 18 13.84 3.35 2.41
N GLN A 19 14.82 2.50 2.71
CA GLN A 19 15.07 2.04 4.08
C GLN A 19 15.39 3.21 5.01
N ASP A 20 16.25 4.13 4.60
CA ASP A 20 16.65 5.30 5.39
C ASP A 20 15.45 6.22 5.62
N TYR A 21 14.70 6.55 4.58
CA TYR A 21 13.55 7.44 4.70
C TYR A 21 12.44 6.85 5.58
N VAL A 22 12.01 5.63 5.27
CA VAL A 22 10.93 4.96 6.01
C VAL A 22 11.32 4.77 7.47
N SER A 23 12.52 4.26 7.73
CA SER A 23 12.98 4.03 9.11
C SER A 23 13.11 5.35 9.87
N THR A 24 13.64 6.41 9.25
CA THR A 24 13.78 7.72 9.90
C THR A 24 12.42 8.29 10.31
N VAL A 25 11.44 8.26 9.41
CA VAL A 25 10.10 8.82 9.67
C VAL A 25 9.35 7.97 10.69
N ALA A 26 9.32 6.64 10.51
CA ALA A 26 8.62 5.74 11.43
C ALA A 26 9.25 5.77 12.83
N ALA A 27 10.58 5.76 12.94
CA ALA A 27 11.27 5.84 14.23
C ALA A 27 11.02 7.20 14.90
N TYR A 28 10.99 8.29 14.13
CA TYR A 28 10.67 9.60 14.69
C TYR A 28 9.31 9.56 15.38
N TYR A 29 8.28 9.00 14.75
CA TYR A 29 6.91 8.93 15.28
C TYR A 29 6.60 7.66 16.09
N GLN A 30 7.60 6.86 16.45
CA GLN A 30 7.42 5.56 17.09
C GLN A 30 6.45 5.64 18.29
N GLY A 31 5.44 4.76 18.30
CA GLY A 31 4.45 4.67 19.37
C GLY A 31 3.45 5.82 19.44
N ARG A 32 3.49 6.77 18.48
CA ARG A 32 2.55 7.90 18.37
C ARG A 32 1.58 7.75 17.21
N VAL A 33 1.84 6.81 16.30
CA VAL A 33 1.02 6.55 15.12
C VAL A 33 0.35 5.19 15.28
N TYR A 34 -0.98 5.14 15.16
CA TYR A 34 -1.74 3.90 15.22
C TYR A 34 -1.50 3.04 13.97
N ALA A 35 -1.56 3.66 12.79
CA ALA A 35 -1.40 2.99 11.51
C ALA A 35 -0.69 3.89 10.50
N TRP A 36 0.09 3.27 9.60
CA TRP A 36 0.76 3.90 8.48
C TRP A 36 0.24 3.35 7.16
N ASP A 37 -0.11 4.25 6.24
CA ASP A 37 -0.12 3.92 4.81
C ASP A 37 1.33 3.92 4.32
N VAL A 38 1.97 2.76 4.34
CA VAL A 38 3.41 2.62 4.06
C VAL A 38 3.70 2.83 2.58
N VAL A 39 2.81 2.31 1.73
CA VAL A 39 2.79 2.59 0.29
C VAL A 39 1.34 2.88 -0.13
N SER A 40 1.18 3.73 -1.12
CA SER A 40 -0.11 4.26 -1.55
C SER A 40 -0.15 4.35 -3.09
N GLU A 41 -1.30 4.02 -3.67
CA GLU A 41 -1.65 4.17 -5.08
C GLU A 41 -0.63 3.55 -6.07
N ILE A 42 -0.32 2.27 -5.84
CA ILE A 42 0.72 1.53 -6.56
C ILE A 42 0.24 0.91 -7.88
N PHE A 43 -1.08 0.88 -8.12
CA PHE A 43 -1.68 0.36 -9.35
C PHE A 43 -2.36 1.44 -10.21
N ASN A 44 -2.34 1.24 -11.52
CA ASN A 44 -3.20 1.94 -12.47
C ASN A 44 -4.61 1.34 -12.46
N ASP A 45 -5.58 2.03 -13.10
CA ASP A 45 -6.98 1.59 -13.15
C ASP A 45 -7.19 0.24 -13.84
N ASN A 46 -6.25 -0.17 -14.70
CA ASN A 46 -6.26 -1.47 -15.38
C ASN A 46 -5.54 -2.59 -14.60
N GLY A 47 -5.13 -2.33 -13.35
CA GLY A 47 -4.43 -3.29 -12.48
C GLY A 47 -2.95 -3.49 -12.77
N THR A 48 -2.36 -2.78 -13.74
CA THR A 48 -0.90 -2.80 -13.92
C THR A 48 -0.21 -1.90 -12.90
N TRP A 49 1.05 -2.18 -12.61
CA TRP A 49 1.87 -1.32 -11.75
C TRP A 49 1.96 0.10 -12.30
N ARG A 50 1.77 1.08 -11.43
CA ARG A 50 1.99 2.49 -11.74
C ARG A 50 3.49 2.74 -11.90
N ASP A 51 3.88 3.35 -13.02
CA ASP A 51 5.26 3.76 -13.21
C ASP A 51 5.62 4.85 -12.20
N ASN A 52 6.63 4.57 -11.39
CA ASN A 52 7.14 5.49 -10.40
C ASN A 52 8.63 5.21 -10.19
N ILE A 53 9.32 6.14 -9.53
CA ILE A 53 10.77 6.03 -9.39
C ILE A 53 11.20 4.74 -8.67
N PHE A 54 10.44 4.29 -7.67
CA PHE A 54 10.77 3.07 -6.93
C PHE A 54 10.57 1.83 -7.81
N TYR A 55 9.42 1.74 -8.48
CA TYR A 55 9.11 0.63 -9.40
C TYR A 55 10.12 0.53 -10.55
N LYS A 56 10.54 1.66 -11.10
CA LYS A 56 11.56 1.71 -12.17
C LYS A 56 12.87 1.02 -11.79
N TYR A 57 13.31 1.14 -10.53
CA TYR A 57 14.59 0.58 -10.08
C TYR A 57 14.45 -0.78 -9.39
N LEU A 58 13.30 -1.07 -8.79
CA LEU A 58 13.11 -2.21 -7.90
C LEU A 58 12.04 -3.20 -8.37
N GLY A 59 11.27 -2.89 -9.42
CA GLY A 59 10.04 -3.63 -9.71
C GLY A 59 9.10 -3.53 -8.51
N SER A 60 8.37 -4.60 -8.18
CA SER A 60 7.47 -4.64 -7.02
C SER A 60 8.18 -4.71 -5.66
N ASP A 61 9.49 -5.02 -5.63
CA ASP A 61 10.24 -5.28 -4.39
C ASP A 61 10.21 -4.08 -3.42
N PHE A 62 9.99 -2.85 -3.92
CA PHE A 62 9.96 -1.66 -3.09
C PHE A 62 8.87 -1.70 -2.00
N VAL A 63 7.77 -2.41 -2.24
CA VAL A 63 6.67 -2.55 -1.28
C VAL A 63 7.13 -3.35 -0.06
N GLU A 64 7.76 -4.51 -0.29
CA GLU A 64 8.31 -5.35 0.79
C GLU A 64 9.41 -4.60 1.55
N ILE A 65 10.34 -3.95 0.83
CA ILE A 65 11.43 -3.19 1.44
C ILE A 65 10.89 -2.11 2.38
N ALA A 66 9.86 -1.38 1.95
CA ALA A 66 9.24 -0.32 2.75
C ALA A 66 8.51 -0.90 3.98
N LEU A 67 7.73 -1.97 3.83
CA LEU A 67 7.01 -2.61 4.94
C LEU A 67 7.96 -3.17 6.01
N VAL A 68 9.03 -3.84 5.58
CA VAL A 68 10.06 -4.38 6.50
C VAL A 68 10.77 -3.26 7.24
N ALA A 69 11.15 -2.18 6.56
CA ALA A 69 11.76 -1.02 7.19
C ALA A 69 10.81 -0.35 8.21
N ALA A 70 9.53 -0.17 7.86
CA ALA A 70 8.53 0.41 8.73
C ALA A 70 8.33 -0.44 10.00
N ARG A 71 8.21 -1.77 9.86
CA ARG A 71 8.06 -2.68 11.01
C ARG A 71 9.27 -2.65 11.94
N ALA A 72 10.47 -2.59 11.38
CA ALA A 72 11.69 -2.54 12.18
C ALA A 72 11.78 -1.25 13.01
N ALA A 73 11.29 -0.14 12.47
CA ALA A 73 11.33 1.17 13.13
C ALA A 73 10.18 1.39 14.14
N ASP A 74 8.97 0.91 13.85
CA ASP A 74 7.85 0.91 14.79
C ASP A 74 7.13 -0.45 14.80
N PRO A 75 7.49 -1.35 15.74
CA PRO A 75 6.87 -2.66 15.84
C PRO A 75 5.38 -2.64 16.19
N ASN A 76 4.85 -1.55 16.75
CA ASN A 76 3.49 -1.50 17.30
C ASN A 76 2.48 -0.85 16.35
N ALA A 77 2.94 -0.04 15.40
CA ALA A 77 2.07 0.57 14.40
C ALA A 77 1.52 -0.50 13.44
N LYS A 78 0.28 -0.31 12.99
CA LYS A 78 -0.29 -1.10 11.90
C LYS A 78 0.25 -0.64 10.55
N LEU A 79 0.58 -1.56 9.66
CA LEU A 79 1.18 -1.25 8.36
C LEU A 79 0.21 -1.61 7.24
N TYR A 80 -0.17 -0.59 6.47
CA TYR A 80 -1.19 -0.67 5.44
C TYR A 80 -0.61 -0.38 4.04
N ILE A 81 -1.20 -1.03 3.04
CA ILE A 81 -1.14 -0.58 1.64
C ILE A 81 -2.46 0.13 1.34
N GLU A 82 -2.40 1.36 0.85
CA GLU A 82 -3.59 2.14 0.50
C GLU A 82 -3.80 2.20 -1.03
N GLU A 83 -5.06 2.05 -1.49
CA GLU A 83 -5.41 2.11 -2.90
C GLU A 83 -6.84 2.64 -3.15
N TYR A 84 -7.01 3.47 -4.18
CA TYR A 84 -8.33 3.92 -4.65
C TYR A 84 -8.91 2.99 -5.71
N GLY A 85 -10.24 2.96 -5.82
CA GLY A 85 -10.93 2.25 -6.90
C GLY A 85 -10.79 0.74 -6.82
N ALA A 86 -10.35 0.21 -5.67
CA ALA A 86 -10.15 -1.20 -5.40
C ALA A 86 -11.18 -1.74 -4.40
N GLU A 87 -12.22 -0.98 -4.06
CA GLU A 87 -13.23 -1.33 -3.05
C GLU A 87 -14.08 -2.54 -3.45
N ASP A 88 -14.46 -2.64 -4.73
CA ASP A 88 -15.23 -3.74 -5.31
C ASP A 88 -14.33 -4.61 -6.21
N PHE A 89 -14.77 -5.82 -6.53
CA PHE A 89 -14.18 -6.71 -7.51
C PHE A 89 -13.99 -6.03 -8.86
N ASN A 90 -12.72 -5.92 -9.22
CA ASN A 90 -12.24 -5.46 -10.51
C ASN A 90 -10.76 -5.85 -10.67
N VAL A 91 -10.21 -5.60 -11.85
CA VAL A 91 -8.80 -5.91 -12.18
C VAL A 91 -7.78 -5.29 -11.23
N LYS A 92 -8.08 -4.12 -10.66
CA LYS A 92 -7.19 -3.40 -9.74
C LYS A 92 -7.23 -4.02 -8.34
N SER A 93 -8.43 -4.32 -7.83
CA SER A 93 -8.60 -5.04 -6.57
C SER A 93 -7.97 -6.44 -6.62
N ASP A 94 -8.03 -7.11 -7.78
CA ASP A 94 -7.39 -8.42 -8.00
C ASP A 94 -5.87 -8.32 -7.93
N ALA A 95 -5.29 -7.33 -8.61
CA ALA A 95 -3.84 -7.07 -8.54
C ALA A 95 -3.38 -6.79 -7.11
N LEU A 96 -4.15 -5.98 -6.36
CA LEU A 96 -3.89 -5.69 -4.95
C LEU A 96 -4.00 -6.94 -4.08
N TYR A 97 -5.00 -7.78 -4.30
CA TYR A 97 -5.17 -9.06 -3.60
C TYR A 97 -3.99 -10.02 -3.85
N TYR A 98 -3.56 -10.16 -5.11
CA TYR A 98 -2.41 -11.02 -5.43
C TYR A 98 -1.12 -10.52 -4.80
N LEU A 99 -0.90 -9.20 -4.78
CA LEU A 99 0.23 -8.62 -4.06
C LEU A 99 0.15 -8.94 -2.56
N ALA A 100 -0.98 -8.65 -1.92
CA ALA A 100 -1.19 -8.87 -0.49
C ALA A 100 -0.99 -10.34 -0.11
N GLN A 101 -1.53 -11.27 -0.90
CA GLN A 101 -1.34 -12.70 -0.71
C GLN A 101 0.14 -13.10 -0.81
N ASN A 102 0.87 -12.61 -1.80
CA ASN A 102 2.30 -12.89 -1.96
C ASN A 102 3.11 -12.36 -0.77
N LEU A 103 2.83 -11.14 -0.31
CA LEU A 103 3.49 -10.54 0.84
C LEU A 103 3.26 -11.38 2.12
N LYS A 104 2.00 -11.79 2.37
CA LYS A 104 1.66 -12.64 3.52
C LYS A 104 2.32 -14.01 3.43
N ASN A 105 2.33 -14.64 2.25
CA ASN A 105 2.99 -15.93 2.03
C ASN A 105 4.51 -15.87 2.27
N ASN A 106 5.13 -14.72 2.02
CA ASN A 106 6.55 -14.48 2.25
C ASN A 106 6.88 -13.96 3.66
N GLY A 107 5.88 -13.84 4.54
CA GLY A 107 6.08 -13.37 5.92
C GLY A 107 6.37 -11.87 6.04
N VAL A 108 6.06 -11.08 5.01
CA VAL A 108 6.22 -9.62 5.03
C VAL A 108 5.19 -9.01 6.00
N PRO A 109 5.59 -8.04 6.85
CA PRO A 109 4.71 -7.48 7.88
C PRO A 109 3.67 -6.50 7.30
N LEU A 110 2.64 -7.05 6.66
CA LEU A 110 1.45 -6.32 6.24
C LEU A 110 0.30 -6.62 7.20
N ASP A 111 -0.32 -5.57 7.74
CA ASP A 111 -1.46 -5.71 8.67
C ASP A 111 -2.81 -5.44 8.02
N GLY A 112 -2.88 -4.61 6.97
CA GLY A 112 -4.17 -4.30 6.36
C GLY A 112 -4.11 -3.59 5.01
N ILE A 113 -5.31 -3.42 4.44
CA ILE A 113 -5.53 -2.69 3.19
C ILE A 113 -6.40 -1.46 3.45
N GLY A 114 -5.92 -0.31 3.00
CA GLY A 114 -6.62 0.96 3.03
C GLY A 114 -7.36 1.18 1.73
N PHE A 115 -8.68 1.37 1.78
CA PHE A 115 -9.46 1.78 0.63
C PHE A 115 -9.78 3.26 0.74
N GLU A 116 -9.49 4.05 -0.29
CA GLU A 116 -9.65 5.51 -0.19
C GLU A 116 -11.11 5.94 0.00
N GLY A 117 -12.08 5.19 -0.53
CA GLY A 117 -13.49 5.58 -0.44
C GLY A 117 -13.80 6.80 -1.31
N HIS A 118 -13.01 7.06 -2.35
CA HIS A 118 -13.39 8.04 -3.35
C HIS A 118 -14.63 7.52 -4.10
N ALA A 119 -15.75 8.23 -3.95
CA ALA A 119 -16.98 7.96 -4.70
C ALA A 119 -16.77 8.30 -6.19
N ILE A 120 -16.11 7.41 -6.93
CA ILE A 120 -15.98 7.53 -8.37
C ILE A 120 -17.27 6.97 -8.99
N THR A 121 -18.26 7.83 -9.14
CA THR A 121 -19.38 7.55 -10.06
C THR A 121 -18.88 7.53 -11.51
N PRO A 122 -19.21 6.54 -12.35
CA PRO A 122 -20.00 5.35 -12.11
C PRO A 122 -19.18 4.07 -12.39
N VAL A 123 -18.27 3.68 -11.50
CA VAL A 123 -18.00 2.25 -11.38
C VAL A 123 -19.14 1.64 -10.60
N SER A 124 -19.66 0.52 -11.10
CA SER A 124 -20.77 -0.26 -10.54
C SER A 124 -20.37 -0.92 -9.22
N GLN A 125 -19.90 -0.14 -8.25
CA GLN A 125 -19.62 -0.63 -6.91
C GLN A 125 -20.95 -1.06 -6.28
N THR A 126 -21.04 -2.33 -5.95
CA THR A 126 -22.19 -2.93 -5.30
C THR A 126 -21.85 -3.17 -3.84
N TYR A 127 -22.84 -3.03 -2.97
CA TYR A 127 -22.68 -3.39 -1.56
C TYR A 127 -22.11 -4.82 -1.40
N PHE A 128 -22.64 -5.78 -2.15
CA PHE A 128 -22.18 -7.17 -2.12
C PHE A 128 -20.75 -7.34 -2.65
N GLY A 129 -20.38 -6.58 -3.68
CA GLY A 129 -19.06 -6.62 -4.25
C GLY A 129 -17.99 -6.04 -3.33
N ILE A 130 -18.30 -4.93 -2.64
CA ILE A 130 -17.43 -4.37 -1.59
C ILE A 130 -17.23 -5.39 -0.46
N ILE A 131 -18.32 -5.93 0.09
CA ILE A 131 -18.23 -6.90 1.19
C ILE A 131 -17.47 -8.16 0.75
N GLY A 132 -17.72 -8.69 -0.44
CA GLY A 132 -17.00 -9.86 -0.93
C GLY A 132 -15.51 -9.59 -1.14
N ASN A 133 -15.16 -8.39 -1.62
CA ASN A 133 -13.79 -7.99 -1.82
C ASN A 133 -13.04 -7.77 -0.49
N THR A 134 -13.66 -7.15 0.52
CA THR A 134 -13.02 -7.01 1.84
C THR A 134 -12.85 -8.38 2.53
N GLN A 135 -13.84 -9.28 2.41
CA GLN A 135 -13.77 -10.63 2.99
C GLN A 135 -12.61 -11.47 2.47
N ARG A 136 -12.19 -11.31 1.21
CA ARG A 136 -11.00 -12.05 0.73
C ARG A 136 -9.71 -11.54 1.38
N PHE A 137 -9.59 -10.24 1.67
CA PHE A 137 -8.45 -9.71 2.41
C PHE A 137 -8.48 -10.18 3.88
N GLU A 138 -9.65 -10.21 4.52
CA GLU A 138 -9.81 -10.84 5.84
C GLU A 138 -9.38 -12.31 5.83
N GLY A 139 -9.68 -13.03 4.74
CA GLY A 139 -9.21 -14.41 4.51
C GLY A 139 -7.70 -14.57 4.41
N LEU A 140 -6.95 -13.48 4.23
CA LEU A 140 -5.48 -13.44 4.30
C LEU A 140 -4.96 -13.00 5.69
N ASP A 141 -5.84 -12.90 6.70
CA ASP A 141 -5.51 -12.34 8.02
C ASP A 141 -4.99 -10.89 7.89
N LEU A 142 -5.73 -10.08 7.12
CA LEU A 142 -5.51 -8.66 6.95
C LEU A 142 -6.75 -7.88 7.42
N ASP A 143 -6.49 -6.79 8.12
CA ASP A 143 -7.49 -5.75 8.42
C ASP A 143 -7.82 -4.95 7.15
N TRP A 144 -8.91 -4.19 7.19
CA TRP A 144 -9.24 -3.23 6.14
C TRP A 144 -9.90 -1.99 6.72
N ALA A 145 -9.63 -0.85 6.10
CA ALA A 145 -10.19 0.43 6.54
C ALA A 145 -10.52 1.33 5.35
N TYR A 146 -11.54 2.17 5.50
CA TYR A 146 -11.69 3.34 4.64
C TYR A 146 -10.76 4.46 5.16
N THR A 147 -9.87 4.97 4.30
CA THR A 147 -8.77 5.85 4.72
C THR A 147 -9.00 7.32 4.42
N ARG A 148 -9.78 7.66 3.38
CA ARG A 148 -10.05 9.06 3.02
C ARG A 148 -11.53 9.42 3.13
N LYS A 149 -11.79 10.69 3.43
CA LYS A 149 -13.12 11.21 3.76
C LYS A 149 -13.99 11.29 2.49
N PHE A 150 -15.14 10.63 2.50
CA PHE A 150 -16.27 10.99 1.62
C PHE A 150 -16.67 12.43 1.92
N PRO A 151 -16.71 13.37 0.94
CA PRO A 151 -17.37 14.64 1.19
C PRO A 151 -18.85 14.33 1.47
N MET A 152 -19.22 14.28 2.76
CA MET A 152 -20.62 14.37 3.17
C MET A 152 -21.08 15.74 2.71
N ARG A 153 -21.88 15.77 1.63
CA ARG A 153 -22.66 16.94 1.27
C ARG A 153 -23.83 17.09 2.25
#